data_AF-A0A5S9M9N5-F1
#
_entry.id   AF-A0A5S9M9N5-F1
#
_cell.length_a   1.000
_cell.length_b   1.000
_cell.length_c   1.000
_cell.angle_alpha   90.00
_cell.angle_beta   90.00
_cell.angle_gamma   90.00
#
_symmetry.space_group_name_H-M   'P 1'
#
loop_
_entity.id
_entity.type
_entity.pdbx_description
1 polymer ?
#
loop_
_entity_poly.entity_id
_entity_poly.type
_entity_poly.pdbx_seq_one_letter_code
_entity_poly.pdbx_strand_id
1 'polypeptide(L)'
;MQKKSAADTVSGTLKTTMGFLILGAGATVVSDSLGVFRKMFEAAFHIQGVVPNTDAMAAIAQKEFGTQTALIMIFGMLVNLLLARFTPFKYVFLTGHHTLYMAAMLAVVLSTAGMHGWLLISTGSMILGAAMVIAPAILQPFTRKVTGSNDLALGHFSTFGYFTAGMIGKWVGSPEKSTETIQVPKSLGFLRDTSVAISITMALLFFAIAPFAGIPYIEQISGGTNFAVFILIQAITFAAGVYIILAGVRMAIGEIVPAFKGIADRFVKGQSRHLMRQPFFHLRQMRSLSVFM
;
A
#
# COMPACT_ATOMS: atom_id res chain seq x y z
N MET A 1 -5.34 -19.97 -20.01
CA MET A 1 -4.51 -20.85 -19.13
C MET A 1 -5.28 -21.45 -17.94
N GLN A 2 -6.32 -20.79 -17.39
CA GLN A 2 -7.19 -21.39 -16.35
C GLN A 2 -8.45 -22.12 -16.88
N LYS A 3 -8.70 -22.12 -18.19
CA LYS A 3 -9.93 -22.64 -18.83
C LYS A 3 -11.23 -22.05 -18.24
N LYS A 4 -11.22 -20.78 -17.83
CA LYS A 4 -12.43 -20.05 -17.39
C LYS A 4 -13.43 -19.92 -18.54
N SER A 5 -14.74 -19.88 -18.22
CA SER A 5 -15.78 -19.68 -19.23
C SER A 5 -15.73 -18.26 -19.84
N ALA A 6 -16.39 -18.07 -20.98
CA ALA A 6 -16.55 -16.72 -21.56
C ALA A 6 -17.24 -15.77 -20.57
N ALA A 7 -18.26 -16.25 -19.84
CA ALA A 7 -18.96 -15.49 -18.82
C ALA A 7 -18.03 -15.06 -17.66
N ASP A 8 -17.19 -15.97 -17.16
CA ASP A 8 -16.23 -15.66 -16.09
C ASP A 8 -15.17 -14.64 -16.55
N THR A 9 -14.77 -14.71 -17.82
CA THR A 9 -13.80 -13.79 -18.41
C THR A 9 -14.37 -12.38 -18.53
N VAL A 10 -15.61 -12.25 -19.01
CA VAL A 10 -16.33 -10.97 -19.07
C VAL A 10 -16.55 -10.42 -17.66
N SER A 11 -17.05 -11.24 -16.73
CA SER A 11 -17.27 -10.84 -15.34
C SER A 11 -16.00 -10.34 -14.66
N GLY A 12 -14.89 -11.08 -14.82
CA GLY A 12 -13.60 -10.68 -14.26
C GLY A 12 -13.06 -9.39 -14.85
N THR A 13 -13.23 -9.19 -16.16
CA THR A 13 -12.81 -7.95 -16.85
C THR A 13 -13.61 -6.74 -16.35
N LEU A 14 -14.94 -6.88 -16.24
CA LEU A 14 -15.81 -5.82 -15.73
C LEU A 14 -15.50 -5.48 -14.26
N LYS A 15 -15.34 -6.49 -13.39
CA LYS A 15 -14.94 -6.26 -11.99
C LYS A 15 -13.60 -5.57 -11.87
N THR A 16 -12.64 -5.96 -12.71
CA THR A 16 -11.33 -5.30 -12.72
C THR A 16 -11.47 -3.82 -13.10
N THR A 17 -12.23 -3.53 -14.15
CA THR A 17 -12.51 -2.15 -14.61
C THR A 17 -13.23 -1.33 -13.54
N MET A 18 -14.29 -1.87 -12.94
CA MET A 18 -15.01 -1.24 -11.84
C MET A 18 -14.12 -0.98 -10.64
N GLY A 19 -13.26 -1.95 -10.28
CA GLY A 19 -12.30 -1.81 -9.19
C GLY A 19 -11.38 -0.61 -9.37
N PHE A 20 -10.84 -0.39 -10.58
CA PHE A 20 -10.01 0.77 -10.89
C PHE A 20 -10.79 2.09 -10.90
N LEU A 21 -12.04 2.10 -11.37
CA LEU A 21 -12.90 3.31 -11.30
C LEU A 21 -13.21 3.70 -9.85
N ILE A 22 -13.55 2.73 -9.00
CA ILE A 22 -13.79 2.94 -7.56
C ILE A 22 -12.51 3.44 -6.87
N LEU A 23 -11.36 2.83 -7.20
CA LEU A 23 -10.05 3.25 -6.71
C LEU A 23 -9.81 4.74 -7.03
N GLY A 24 -10.01 5.13 -8.29
CA GLY A 24 -9.87 6.52 -8.72
C GLY A 24 -10.81 7.49 -7.99
N ALA A 25 -12.07 7.10 -7.78
CA ALA A 25 -13.04 7.90 -7.04
C ALA A 25 -12.61 8.13 -5.58
N GLY A 26 -12.16 7.08 -4.89
CA GLY A 26 -11.65 7.19 -3.51
C GLY A 26 -10.42 8.08 -3.41
N ALA A 27 -9.53 8.02 -4.41
CA ALA A 27 -8.34 8.86 -4.45
C ALA A 27 -8.64 10.35 -4.61
N THR A 28 -9.67 10.71 -5.38
CA THR A 28 -10.16 12.10 -5.43
C THR A 28 -10.59 12.56 -4.05
N VAL A 29 -11.42 11.77 -3.35
CA VAL A 29 -11.89 12.10 -1.98
C VAL A 29 -10.72 12.30 -1.01
N VAL A 30 -9.72 11.41 -1.04
CA VAL A 30 -8.51 11.55 -0.22
C VAL A 30 -7.73 12.81 -0.59
N SER A 31 -7.53 13.06 -1.89
CA SER A 31 -6.75 14.19 -2.38
C SER A 31 -7.39 15.53 -2.03
N ASP A 32 -8.73 15.61 -2.05
CA ASP A 32 -9.46 16.82 -1.68
C ASP A 32 -9.29 17.14 -0.19
N SER A 33 -9.43 16.12 0.68
CA SER A 33 -9.19 16.29 2.13
C SER A 33 -7.74 16.66 2.43
N LEU A 34 -6.77 16.00 1.78
CA LEU A 34 -5.36 16.37 1.89
C LEU A 34 -5.05 17.75 1.33
N GLY A 35 -5.81 18.22 0.34
CA GLY A 35 -5.75 19.58 -0.17
C GLY A 35 -6.10 20.61 0.90
N VAL A 36 -7.10 20.33 1.74
CA VAL A 36 -7.42 21.17 2.91
C VAL A 36 -6.29 21.13 3.93
N PHE A 37 -5.79 19.93 4.27
CA PHE A 37 -4.67 19.78 5.19
C PHE A 37 -3.44 20.57 4.73
N ARG A 38 -3.12 20.47 3.43
CA ARG A 38 -2.02 21.19 2.79
C ARG A 38 -2.19 22.70 2.93
N LYS A 39 -3.39 23.24 2.65
CA LYS A 39 -3.69 24.67 2.81
C LYS A 39 -3.49 25.15 4.26
N MET A 40 -3.86 24.33 5.24
CA MET A 40 -3.62 24.62 6.67
C MET A 40 -2.13 24.60 7.00
N PHE A 41 -1.40 23.59 6.50
CA PHE A 41 0.03 23.46 6.73
C PHE A 41 0.83 24.61 6.10
N GLU A 42 0.49 24.99 4.87
CA GLU A 42 1.09 26.14 4.16
C GLU A 42 0.84 27.45 4.89
N ALA A 43 -0.38 27.67 5.42
CA ALA A 43 -0.69 28.84 6.23
C ALA A 43 0.07 28.86 7.57
N ALA A 44 0.21 27.69 8.20
CA ALA A 44 0.87 27.53 9.50
C ALA A 44 2.39 27.73 9.43
N PHE A 45 3.04 27.22 8.38
CA PHE A 45 4.50 27.10 8.35
C PHE A 45 5.15 27.80 7.16
N HIS A 46 4.36 28.37 6.24
CA HIS A 46 4.86 29.00 5.01
C HIS A 46 5.75 28.08 4.14
N ILE A 47 5.54 26.77 4.25
CA ILE A 47 6.25 25.75 3.47
C ILE A 47 5.31 25.22 2.40
N GLN A 48 5.70 25.39 1.13
CA GLN A 48 5.06 24.71 0.02
C GLN A 48 5.47 23.24 -0.01
N GLY A 49 4.48 22.34 0.01
CA GLY A 49 4.75 20.90 0.03
C GLY A 49 3.57 20.06 -0.47
N VAL A 50 3.84 18.79 -0.74
CA VAL A 50 2.81 17.78 -1.00
C VAL A 50 2.64 16.92 0.23
N VAL A 51 1.39 16.55 0.55
CA VAL A 51 1.12 15.63 1.66
C VAL A 51 1.31 14.20 1.14
N PRO A 52 2.31 13.44 1.63
CA PRO A 52 2.59 12.12 1.09
C PRO A 52 1.46 11.14 1.44
N ASN A 53 0.81 10.57 0.43
CA ASN A 53 -0.17 9.51 0.61
C ASN A 53 -0.03 8.47 -0.50
N THR A 54 0.41 7.27 -0.12
CA THR A 54 0.71 6.19 -1.08
C THR A 54 -0.50 5.78 -1.91
N ASP A 55 -1.68 5.68 -1.30
CA ASP A 55 -2.91 5.24 -1.95
C ASP A 55 -3.39 6.27 -3.00
N ALA A 56 -3.47 7.54 -2.61
CA ALA A 56 -3.88 8.63 -3.49
C ALA A 56 -2.88 8.86 -4.63
N MET A 57 -1.58 8.86 -4.33
CA MET A 57 -0.54 9.06 -5.36
C MET A 57 -0.54 7.91 -6.38
N ALA A 58 -0.68 6.66 -5.92
CA ALA A 58 -0.75 5.51 -6.83
C ALA A 58 -1.99 5.56 -7.73
N ALA A 59 -3.11 6.06 -7.22
CA ALA A 59 -4.33 6.22 -8.00
C ALA A 59 -4.23 7.35 -9.04
N ILE A 60 -3.67 8.49 -8.66
CA ILE A 60 -3.41 9.61 -9.58
C ILE A 60 -2.45 9.17 -10.68
N ALA A 61 -1.37 8.48 -10.31
CA ALA A 61 -0.42 7.91 -11.27
C ALA A 61 -1.11 6.96 -12.28
N GLN A 62 -2.08 6.15 -11.84
CA GLN A 62 -2.82 5.26 -12.73
C GLN A 62 -3.78 5.98 -13.68
N LYS A 63 -4.27 7.17 -13.32
CA LYS A 63 -5.09 7.99 -14.22
C LYS A 63 -4.31 8.43 -15.45
N GLU A 64 -3.03 8.72 -15.28
CA GLU A 64 -2.15 9.23 -16.35
C GLU A 64 -1.30 8.13 -17.00
N PHE A 65 -0.82 7.16 -16.22
CA PHE A 65 0.10 6.10 -16.64
C PHE A 65 -0.52 4.70 -16.54
N GLY A 66 -1.85 4.58 -16.64
CA GLY A 66 -2.56 3.31 -16.41
C GLY A 66 -2.07 2.15 -17.29
N THR A 67 -1.85 2.41 -18.59
CA THR A 67 -1.34 1.39 -19.53
C THR A 67 0.07 0.95 -19.16
N GLN A 68 0.99 1.89 -18.92
CA GLN A 68 2.36 1.63 -18.53
C GLN A 68 2.41 0.86 -17.21
N THR A 69 1.59 1.26 -16.24
CA THR A 69 1.44 0.61 -14.93
C THR A 69 1.02 -0.85 -15.08
N ALA A 70 -0.03 -1.11 -15.86
CA ALA A 70 -0.54 -2.45 -16.08
C ALA A 70 0.50 -3.36 -16.78
N LEU A 71 1.18 -2.84 -17.80
CA LEU A 71 2.21 -3.58 -18.52
C LEU A 71 3.43 -3.84 -17.63
N ILE A 72 3.90 -2.83 -16.88
CA ILE A 72 5.00 -3.00 -15.92
C ILE A 72 4.65 -4.08 -14.89
N MET A 73 3.43 -4.06 -14.34
CA MET A 73 2.96 -5.05 -13.37
C MET A 73 2.94 -6.47 -13.95
N ILE A 74 2.39 -6.65 -15.16
CA ILE A 74 2.29 -7.97 -15.81
C ILE A 74 3.68 -8.51 -16.13
N PHE A 75 4.50 -7.74 -16.84
CA PHE A 75 5.83 -8.20 -17.23
C PHE A 75 6.78 -8.29 -16.03
N GLY A 76 6.65 -7.41 -15.03
CA GLY A 76 7.41 -7.50 -13.78
C GLY A 76 7.09 -8.75 -12.97
N MET A 77 5.82 -9.18 -12.95
CA MET A 77 5.45 -10.48 -12.39
C MET A 77 6.09 -11.64 -13.16
N LEU A 78 6.12 -11.58 -14.50
CA LEU A 78 6.80 -12.59 -15.30
C LEU A 78 8.30 -12.65 -14.99
N VAL A 79 8.96 -11.48 -14.86
CA VAL A 79 10.37 -11.41 -14.42
C VAL A 79 10.53 -12.00 -13.02
N ASN A 80 9.65 -11.69 -12.06
CA ASN A 80 9.67 -12.30 -10.73
C ASN A 80 9.61 -13.84 -10.79
N LEU A 81 8.72 -14.40 -11.63
CA LEU A 81 8.61 -15.85 -11.81
C LEU A 81 9.86 -16.46 -12.45
N LEU A 82 10.43 -15.80 -13.46
CA LEU A 82 11.68 -16.24 -14.10
C LEU A 82 12.83 -16.25 -13.11
N LEU A 83 13.00 -15.15 -12.36
CA LEU A 83 14.03 -15.05 -11.32
C LEU A 83 13.83 -16.11 -10.24
N ALA A 84 12.59 -16.33 -9.76
CA ALA A 84 12.30 -17.36 -8.77
C ALA A 84 12.60 -18.77 -9.29
N ARG A 85 12.41 -19.03 -10.58
CA ARG A 85 12.66 -20.34 -11.19
C ARG A 85 14.15 -20.63 -11.38
N PHE A 86 14.92 -19.66 -11.86
CA PHE A 86 16.29 -19.85 -12.31
C PHE A 86 17.36 -19.39 -11.32
N THR A 87 17.04 -18.49 -10.39
CA THR A 87 17.99 -18.05 -9.35
C THR A 87 17.76 -18.80 -8.03
N PRO A 88 18.70 -18.76 -7.06
CA PRO A 88 18.50 -19.32 -5.72
C PRO A 88 17.37 -18.65 -4.92
N PHE A 89 16.92 -17.46 -5.32
CA PHE A 89 15.91 -16.69 -4.61
C PHE A 89 14.48 -17.15 -4.96
N LYS A 90 13.95 -18.13 -4.22
CA LYS A 90 12.66 -18.80 -4.50
C LYS A 90 11.42 -18.04 -4.04
N TYR A 91 11.41 -16.72 -4.24
CA TYR A 91 10.38 -15.82 -3.74
C TYR A 91 9.39 -15.41 -4.83
N VAL A 92 8.12 -15.77 -4.66
CA VAL A 92 7.02 -15.35 -5.55
C VAL A 92 6.17 -14.31 -4.83
N PHE A 93 6.19 -13.07 -5.31
CA PHE A 93 5.56 -11.93 -4.66
C PHE A 93 4.11 -11.79 -5.13
N LEU A 94 3.17 -12.25 -4.29
CA LEU A 94 1.75 -12.30 -4.65
C LEU A 94 0.92 -11.14 -4.07
N THR A 95 1.56 -10.12 -3.49
CA THR A 95 0.85 -8.97 -2.92
C THR A 95 0.45 -7.95 -4.00
N GLY A 96 -0.65 -8.24 -4.70
CA GLY A 96 -1.05 -7.53 -5.92
C GLY A 96 -1.19 -6.00 -5.79
N HIS A 97 -1.74 -5.48 -4.69
CA HIS A 97 -1.91 -4.03 -4.52
C HIS A 97 -0.57 -3.29 -4.38
N HIS A 98 0.40 -3.84 -3.64
CA HIS A 98 1.74 -3.26 -3.58
C HIS A 98 2.43 -3.35 -4.94
N THR A 99 2.29 -4.47 -5.66
CA THR A 99 2.87 -4.61 -7.01
C THR A 99 2.30 -3.56 -7.95
N LEU A 100 0.98 -3.33 -7.92
CA LEU A 100 0.31 -2.29 -8.68
C LEU A 100 0.85 -0.89 -8.34
N TYR A 101 0.96 -0.57 -7.05
CA TYR A 101 1.44 0.74 -6.61
C TYR A 101 2.90 0.99 -6.99
N MET A 102 3.76 -0.02 -6.84
CA MET A 102 5.16 0.09 -7.24
C MET A 102 5.30 0.18 -8.77
N ALA A 103 4.47 -0.54 -9.53
CA ALA A 103 4.43 -0.41 -10.98
C ALA A 103 4.04 1.02 -11.41
N ALA A 104 3.05 1.62 -10.74
CA ALA A 104 2.63 3.00 -11.00
C ALA A 104 3.74 4.00 -10.67
N MET A 105 4.39 3.84 -9.52
CA MET A 105 5.54 4.67 -9.12
C MET A 105 6.70 4.57 -10.12
N LEU A 106 7.05 3.36 -10.58
CA LEU A 106 8.09 3.17 -11.59
C LEU A 106 7.70 3.80 -12.93
N ALA A 107 6.43 3.68 -13.34
CA ALA A 107 5.94 4.34 -14.56
C ALA A 107 6.16 5.86 -14.50
N VAL A 108 5.77 6.49 -13.38
CA VAL A 108 5.96 7.93 -13.16
C VAL A 108 7.44 8.29 -13.16
N VAL A 109 8.26 7.66 -12.33
CA VAL A 109 9.68 8.02 -12.15
C VAL A 109 10.49 7.82 -13.43
N LEU A 110 10.27 6.72 -14.16
CA LEU A 110 10.98 6.48 -15.41
C LEU A 110 10.51 7.44 -16.51
N SER A 111 9.22 7.79 -16.53
CA SER A 111 8.69 8.77 -17.49
C SER A 111 9.25 10.16 -17.22
N THR A 112 9.35 10.59 -15.96
CA THR A 112 9.95 11.89 -15.60
C THR A 112 11.45 11.91 -15.85
N ALA A 113 12.11 10.75 -15.84
CA ALA A 113 13.49 10.59 -16.29
C ALA A 113 13.64 10.58 -17.83
N GLY A 114 12.57 10.82 -18.60
CA GLY A 114 12.58 10.93 -20.07
C GLY A 114 12.44 9.61 -20.81
N MET A 115 12.11 8.51 -20.13
CA MET A 115 11.91 7.20 -20.78
C MET A 115 10.48 7.06 -21.28
N HIS A 116 10.30 6.51 -22.47
CA HIS A 116 8.98 6.31 -23.07
C HIS A 116 8.84 4.95 -23.75
N GLY A 117 7.59 4.57 -24.03
CA GLY A 117 7.25 3.37 -24.78
C GLY A 117 7.86 2.09 -24.21
N TRP A 118 8.46 1.29 -25.09
CA TRP A 118 9.06 0.00 -24.74
C TRP A 118 10.19 0.11 -23.70
N LEU A 119 11.02 1.16 -23.78
CA LEU A 119 12.15 1.33 -22.88
C LEU A 119 11.66 1.54 -21.43
N LEU A 120 10.65 2.38 -21.23
CA LEU A 120 10.01 2.57 -19.92
C LEU A 120 9.44 1.25 -19.37
N ILE A 121 8.69 0.52 -20.20
CA ILE A 121 7.99 -0.71 -19.77
C ILE A 121 9.01 -1.79 -19.41
N SER A 122 9.96 -2.07 -20.30
CA SER A 122 10.95 -3.13 -20.10
C SER A 122 11.84 -2.85 -18.88
N THR A 123 12.35 -1.63 -18.72
CA THR A 123 13.15 -1.27 -17.54
C THR A 123 12.32 -1.31 -16.25
N GLY A 124 11.11 -0.76 -16.26
CA GLY A 124 10.21 -0.81 -15.11
C GLY A 124 9.89 -2.24 -14.68
N SER A 125 9.62 -3.14 -15.62
CA SER A 125 9.37 -4.55 -15.35
C SER A 125 10.59 -5.28 -14.78
N MET A 126 11.78 -5.00 -15.29
CA MET A 126 13.01 -5.60 -14.77
C MET A 126 13.28 -5.15 -13.33
N ILE A 127 13.14 -3.85 -13.06
CA ILE A 127 13.29 -3.28 -11.70
C ILE A 127 12.25 -3.88 -10.76
N LEU A 128 10.97 -3.90 -11.16
CA LEU A 128 9.89 -4.43 -10.35
C LEU A 128 10.08 -5.92 -10.04
N GLY A 129 10.38 -6.73 -11.06
CA GLY A 129 10.58 -8.17 -10.88
C GLY A 129 11.79 -8.48 -9.99
N ALA A 130 12.89 -7.74 -10.14
CA ALA A 130 14.06 -7.85 -9.26
C ALA A 130 13.71 -7.44 -7.82
N ALA A 131 13.03 -6.32 -7.62
CA ALA A 131 12.60 -5.86 -6.30
C ALA A 131 11.69 -6.89 -5.62
N MET A 132 10.79 -7.53 -6.36
CA MET A 132 9.89 -8.59 -5.86
C MET A 132 10.61 -9.85 -5.37
N VAL A 133 11.88 -10.05 -5.75
CA VAL A 133 12.74 -11.15 -5.28
C VAL A 133 13.70 -10.69 -4.18
N ILE A 134 14.30 -9.52 -4.34
CA ILE A 134 15.32 -8.99 -3.42
C ILE A 134 14.69 -8.56 -2.09
N ALA A 135 13.55 -7.87 -2.14
CA ALA A 135 12.83 -7.42 -0.95
C ALA A 135 12.57 -8.55 0.08
N PRO A 136 11.85 -9.63 -0.28
CA PRO A 136 11.61 -10.74 0.65
C PRO A 136 12.89 -11.45 1.07
N ALA A 137 13.89 -11.55 0.19
CA ALA A 137 15.17 -12.19 0.51
C ALA A 137 15.91 -11.47 1.65
N ILE A 138 15.93 -10.13 1.62
CA ILE A 138 16.53 -9.29 2.67
C ILE A 138 15.83 -9.52 4.02
N LEU A 139 14.50 -9.65 4.01
CA LEU A 139 13.70 -9.75 5.23
C LEU A 139 13.52 -11.18 5.74
N GLN A 140 13.85 -12.21 4.94
CA GLN A 140 13.58 -13.60 5.31
C GLN A 140 14.19 -14.00 6.67
N PRO A 141 15.43 -13.61 7.03
CA PRO A 141 15.99 -13.95 8.34
C PRO A 141 15.16 -13.38 9.51
N PHE A 142 14.57 -12.20 9.34
CA PHE A 142 13.70 -11.57 10.34
C PHE A 142 12.31 -12.20 10.32
N THR A 143 11.76 -12.43 9.13
CA THR A 143 10.43 -13.04 8.95
C THR A 143 10.40 -14.42 9.61
N ARG A 144 11.41 -15.27 9.39
CA ARG A 144 11.53 -16.58 10.05
C ARG A 144 11.55 -16.48 11.57
N LYS A 145 12.26 -15.51 12.14
CA LYS A 145 12.30 -15.33 13.61
C LYS A 145 10.94 -14.95 14.17
N VAL A 146 10.18 -14.17 13.41
CA VAL A 146 8.88 -13.63 13.81
C VAL A 146 7.75 -14.66 13.60
N THR A 147 7.83 -15.50 12.56
CA THR A 147 6.81 -16.48 12.21
C THR A 147 7.10 -17.89 12.73
N GLY A 148 8.35 -18.19 13.07
CA GLY A 148 8.81 -19.55 13.38
C GLY A 148 8.81 -20.51 12.19
N SER A 149 8.53 -20.02 10.97
CA SER A 149 8.42 -20.85 9.76
C SER A 149 9.18 -20.21 8.60
N ASN A 150 9.71 -21.07 7.71
CA ASN A 150 10.26 -20.64 6.44
C ASN A 150 9.20 -20.50 5.33
N ASP A 151 8.00 -21.04 5.50
CA ASP A 151 7.01 -21.16 4.41
C ASP A 151 6.48 -19.82 3.90
N LEU A 152 6.67 -18.76 4.69
CA LEU A 152 6.21 -17.41 4.42
C LEU A 152 7.39 -16.45 4.29
N ALA A 153 7.27 -15.50 3.35
CA ALA A 153 8.14 -14.36 3.22
C ALA A 153 7.31 -13.06 3.20
N LEU A 154 7.92 -11.94 3.61
CA LEU A 154 7.24 -10.65 3.66
C LEU A 154 7.31 -9.94 2.30
N GLY A 155 6.18 -9.88 1.60
CA GLY A 155 6.03 -9.24 0.30
C GLY A 155 5.57 -7.79 0.41
N HIS A 156 6.51 -6.88 0.70
CA HIS A 156 6.27 -5.44 0.82
C HIS A 156 7.51 -4.64 0.41
N PHE A 157 7.32 -3.47 -0.21
CA PHE A 157 8.41 -2.67 -0.78
C PHE A 157 9.07 -1.68 0.20
N SER A 158 8.48 -1.41 1.37
CA SER A 158 9.16 -0.75 2.51
C SER A 158 10.23 -1.63 3.18
N THR A 159 10.87 -2.51 2.41
CA THR A 159 11.83 -3.50 2.86
C THR A 159 12.98 -2.89 3.64
N PHE A 160 13.53 -1.78 3.14
CA PHE A 160 14.64 -1.12 3.79
C PHE A 160 14.27 -0.66 5.20
N GLY A 161 13.08 -0.06 5.37
CA GLY A 161 12.58 0.36 6.69
C GLY A 161 12.36 -0.83 7.65
N TYR A 162 11.83 -1.94 7.16
CA TYR A 162 11.67 -3.14 7.99
C TYR A 162 13.01 -3.78 8.36
N PHE A 163 13.97 -3.75 7.44
CA PHE A 163 15.32 -4.25 7.67
C PHE A 163 16.03 -3.41 8.73
N THR A 164 16.01 -2.07 8.61
CA THR A 164 16.64 -1.18 9.58
C THR A 164 15.95 -1.28 10.95
N ALA A 165 14.62 -1.31 11.00
CA ALA A 165 13.88 -1.52 12.24
C ALA A 165 14.24 -2.87 12.89
N GLY A 166 14.31 -3.95 12.12
CA GLY A 166 14.73 -5.26 12.61
C GLY A 166 16.18 -5.28 13.10
N MET A 167 17.08 -4.55 12.45
CA MET A 167 18.49 -4.43 12.86
C MET A 167 18.64 -3.64 14.15
N ILE A 168 18.05 -2.45 14.22
CA ILE A 168 18.05 -1.61 15.43
C ILE A 168 17.40 -2.36 16.60
N GLY A 169 16.27 -3.03 16.35
CA GLY A 169 15.58 -3.83 17.36
C GLY A 169 16.41 -4.97 17.95
N LYS A 170 17.42 -5.49 17.24
CA LYS A 170 18.38 -6.46 17.82
C LYS A 170 19.34 -5.82 18.81
N TRP A 171 19.62 -4.52 18.70
CA TRP A 171 20.57 -3.81 19.55
C TRP A 171 19.90 -3.16 20.75
N VAL A 172 18.70 -2.59 20.55
CA VAL A 172 18.01 -1.80 21.60
C VAL A 172 16.82 -2.53 22.21
N GLY A 173 16.31 -3.58 21.56
CA GLY A 173 15.12 -4.33 21.98
C GLY A 173 15.45 -5.63 22.70
N SER A 174 14.46 -6.15 23.42
CA SER A 174 14.52 -7.46 24.08
C SER A 174 13.27 -8.26 23.68
N PRO A 175 13.40 -9.53 23.24
CA PRO A 175 12.26 -10.38 22.91
C PRO A 175 11.28 -10.58 24.07
N GLU A 176 11.77 -10.50 25.31
CA GLU A 176 10.96 -10.62 26.53
C GLU A 176 10.03 -9.42 26.75
N LYS A 177 10.42 -8.23 26.27
CA LYS A 177 9.62 -6.99 26.33
C LYS A 177 8.87 -6.73 25.02
N SER A 178 8.23 -7.77 24.50
CA SER A 178 7.45 -7.67 23.26
C SER A 178 6.17 -6.87 23.47
N THR A 179 5.84 -5.98 22.52
CA THR A 179 4.54 -5.28 22.52
C THR A 179 3.36 -6.25 22.34
N GLU A 180 3.60 -7.51 21.96
CA GLU A 180 2.58 -8.56 21.87
C GLU A 180 1.98 -8.97 23.22
N THR A 181 2.67 -8.68 24.33
CA THR A 181 2.16 -8.95 25.68
C THR A 181 1.39 -7.77 26.27
N ILE A 182 1.35 -6.62 25.59
CA ILE A 182 0.60 -5.44 26.03
C ILE A 182 -0.90 -5.74 25.92
N GLN A 183 -1.57 -5.73 27.07
CA GLN A 183 -3.03 -5.84 27.12
C GLN A 183 -3.63 -4.46 26.90
N VAL A 184 -4.10 -4.20 25.67
CA VAL A 184 -4.81 -2.96 25.36
C VAL A 184 -6.15 -2.94 26.10
N PRO A 185 -6.49 -1.84 26.82
CA PRO A 185 -7.77 -1.71 27.51
C PRO A 185 -8.95 -1.93 26.56
N LYS A 186 -10.00 -2.61 27.04
CA LYS A 186 -11.22 -2.86 26.22
C LYS A 186 -11.85 -1.57 25.69
N SER A 187 -11.73 -0.47 26.44
CA SER A 187 -12.20 0.87 26.03
C SER A 187 -11.54 1.38 24.75
N LEU A 188 -10.30 0.98 24.45
CA LEU A 188 -9.58 1.33 23.22
C LEU A 188 -9.78 0.29 22.10
N GLY A 189 -10.67 -0.69 22.30
CA GLY A 189 -10.92 -1.76 21.34
C GLY A 189 -11.42 -1.26 19.98
N PHE A 190 -12.07 -0.09 19.94
CA PHE A 190 -12.51 0.54 18.69
C PHE A 190 -11.36 0.91 17.74
N LEU A 191 -10.14 1.11 18.26
CA LEU A 191 -8.94 1.37 17.44
C LEU A 191 -8.51 0.16 16.59
N ARG A 192 -9.11 -1.02 16.82
CA ARG A 192 -8.92 -2.19 15.95
C ARG A 192 -9.67 -2.04 14.62
N ASP A 193 -10.67 -1.17 14.55
CA ASP A 193 -11.30 -0.80 13.29
C ASP A 193 -10.39 0.19 12.54
N THR A 194 -9.94 -0.21 11.35
CA THR A 194 -8.99 0.58 10.56
C THR A 194 -9.57 1.93 10.14
N SER A 195 -10.87 2.00 9.80
CA SER A 195 -11.52 3.25 9.38
C SER A 195 -11.63 4.22 10.55
N VAL A 196 -11.97 3.70 11.74
CA VAL A 196 -12.03 4.51 12.97
C VAL A 196 -10.63 5.00 13.34
N ALA A 197 -9.62 4.13 13.34
CA ALA A 197 -8.25 4.51 13.65
C ALA A 197 -7.73 5.60 12.69
N ILE A 198 -7.92 5.45 11.38
CA ILE A 198 -7.50 6.44 10.39
C ILE A 198 -8.21 7.78 10.62
N SER A 199 -9.53 7.76 10.88
CA SER A 199 -10.30 8.98 11.13
C SER A 199 -9.75 9.75 12.34
N ILE A 200 -9.47 9.04 13.43
CA ILE A 200 -8.94 9.66 14.66
C ILE A 200 -7.53 10.19 14.45
N THR A 201 -6.65 9.41 13.81
CA THR A 201 -5.29 9.86 13.49
C THR A 201 -5.31 11.12 12.65
N MET A 202 -6.13 11.18 11.61
CA MET A 202 -6.23 12.38 10.78
C MET A 202 -6.81 13.57 11.55
N ALA A 203 -7.83 13.35 12.38
CA ALA A 203 -8.39 14.42 13.20
C ALA A 203 -7.32 15.01 14.12
N LEU A 204 -6.52 14.16 14.79
CA LEU A 204 -5.41 14.59 15.63
C LEU A 204 -4.37 15.41 14.86
N LEU A 205 -4.00 15.00 13.65
CA LEU A 205 -3.06 15.74 12.81
C LEU A 205 -3.61 17.12 12.41
N PHE A 206 -4.86 17.19 11.96
CA PHE A 206 -5.51 18.45 11.62
C PHE A 206 -5.63 19.38 12.84
N PHE A 207 -6.05 18.85 13.99
CA PHE A 207 -6.15 19.62 15.22
C PHE A 207 -4.78 20.10 15.73
N ALA A 208 -3.73 19.31 15.57
CA ALA A 208 -2.38 19.71 15.96
C ALA A 208 -1.89 20.94 15.16
N ILE A 209 -2.27 21.05 13.89
CA ILE A 209 -1.88 22.17 13.01
C ILE A 209 -2.80 23.37 13.14
N ALA A 210 -4.07 23.16 13.54
CA ALA A 210 -5.09 24.20 13.55
C ALA A 210 -4.71 25.50 14.29
N PRO A 211 -4.07 25.46 15.48
CA PRO A 211 -3.64 26.68 16.18
C PRO A 211 -2.61 27.49 15.40
N PHE A 212 -1.73 26.81 14.65
CA PHE A 212 -0.67 27.44 13.86
C PHE A 212 -1.20 28.01 12.56
N ALA A 213 -2.15 27.33 11.92
CA ALA A 213 -2.81 27.82 10.71
C ALA A 213 -3.73 29.03 10.99
N GLY A 214 -4.24 29.14 12.23
CA GLY A 214 -5.16 30.17 12.67
C GLY A 214 -6.62 29.79 12.46
N ILE A 215 -7.42 29.85 13.53
CA ILE A 215 -8.86 29.51 13.49
C ILE A 215 -9.63 30.34 12.45
N PRO A 216 -9.45 31.67 12.33
CA PRO A 216 -10.16 32.46 11.32
C PRO A 216 -9.87 32.01 9.89
N TYR A 217 -8.64 31.59 9.61
CA TYR A 217 -8.27 31.06 8.29
C TYR A 217 -8.98 29.73 8.00
N ILE A 218 -9.06 28.84 9.00
CA ILE A 218 -9.76 27.56 8.86
C ILE A 218 -11.26 27.79 8.60
N GLU A 219 -11.87 28.74 9.30
CA GLU A 219 -13.28 29.10 9.10
C GLU A 219 -13.51 29.79 7.75
N GLN A 220 -12.52 30.52 7.22
CA GLN A 220 -12.58 31.06 5.87
C GLN A 220 -12.57 29.95 4.81
N ILE A 221 -11.63 29.00 4.89
CA ILE A 221 -11.54 27.89 3.91
C ILE A 221 -12.65 26.86 4.06
N SER A 222 -13.36 26.86 5.20
CA SER A 222 -14.53 26.01 5.46
C SER A 222 -15.86 26.65 5.02
N GLY A 223 -15.84 27.89 4.51
CA GLY A 223 -17.05 28.62 4.14
C GLY A 223 -17.91 29.07 5.33
N GLY A 224 -17.28 29.37 6.48
CA GLY A 224 -17.95 29.81 7.71
C GLY A 224 -18.35 28.68 8.66
N THR A 225 -17.96 27.44 8.38
CA THR A 225 -18.19 26.30 9.29
C THR A 225 -17.21 26.36 10.45
N ASN A 226 -17.68 26.13 11.68
CA ASN A 226 -16.83 26.04 12.87
C ASN A 226 -15.61 25.12 12.62
N PHE A 227 -14.42 25.60 13.00
CA PHE A 227 -13.15 24.93 12.67
C PHE A 227 -13.09 23.47 13.14
N ALA A 228 -13.62 23.15 14.32
CA ALA A 228 -13.55 21.81 14.89
C ALA A 228 -14.47 20.83 14.13
N VAL A 229 -15.68 21.28 13.80
CA VAL A 229 -16.62 20.50 12.97
C VAL A 229 -16.02 20.26 11.59
N PHE A 230 -15.44 21.30 10.97
CA PHE A 230 -14.81 21.18 9.67
C PHE A 230 -13.64 20.19 9.67
N ILE A 231 -12.75 20.26 10.65
CA ILE A 231 -11.63 19.32 10.83
C ILE A 231 -12.13 17.88 10.96
N LEU A 232 -13.15 17.65 11.81
CA LEU A 232 -13.72 16.32 12.00
C LEU A 232 -14.33 15.77 10.71
N ILE A 233 -15.04 16.60 9.94
CA ILE A 233 -15.56 16.22 8.62
C ILE A 233 -14.41 15.84 7.70
N GLN A 234 -13.36 16.66 7.59
CA GLN A 234 -12.22 16.36 6.70
C GLN A 234 -11.48 15.07 7.08
N ALA A 235 -11.32 14.81 8.38
CA ALA A 235 -10.69 13.59 8.88
C ALA A 235 -11.51 12.33 8.57
N ILE A 236 -12.83 12.39 8.77
CA ILE A 236 -13.73 11.28 8.43
C ILE A 236 -13.82 11.09 6.91
N THR A 237 -13.88 12.18 6.14
CA THR A 237 -13.87 12.15 4.67
C THR A 237 -12.59 11.50 4.14
N PHE A 238 -11.43 11.81 4.74
CA PHE A 238 -10.17 11.13 4.39
C PHE A 238 -10.27 9.63 4.63
N ALA A 239 -10.74 9.20 5.80
CA ALA A 239 -10.87 7.79 6.13
C ALA A 239 -11.86 7.06 5.20
N ALA A 240 -12.98 7.72 4.85
CA ALA A 240 -13.93 7.21 3.86
C ALA A 240 -13.29 7.07 2.48
N GLY A 241 -12.51 8.06 2.04
CA GLY A 241 -11.74 7.99 0.80
C GLY A 241 -10.78 6.80 0.77
N VAL A 242 -10.01 6.59 1.85
CA VAL A 242 -9.13 5.42 1.99
C VAL A 242 -9.92 4.11 1.93
N TYR A 243 -11.06 4.04 2.61
CA TYR A 243 -11.93 2.85 2.55
C TYR A 243 -12.40 2.55 1.11
N ILE A 244 -12.81 3.58 0.36
CA ILE A 244 -13.20 3.45 -1.05
C ILE A 244 -12.02 2.95 -1.91
N ILE A 245 -10.82 3.51 -1.73
CA ILE A 245 -9.61 3.04 -2.43
C ILE A 245 -9.39 1.55 -2.15
N LEU A 246 -9.40 1.14 -0.88
CA LEU A 246 -9.18 -0.24 -0.49
C LEU A 246 -10.26 -1.18 -1.06
N ALA A 247 -11.51 -0.75 -1.14
CA ALA A 247 -12.59 -1.52 -1.77
C ALA A 247 -12.33 -1.71 -3.28
N GLY A 248 -11.97 -0.63 -4.00
CA GLY A 248 -11.66 -0.68 -5.42
C GLY A 248 -10.44 -1.56 -5.72
N VAL A 249 -9.36 -1.39 -4.95
CA VAL A 249 -8.15 -2.22 -5.03
C VAL A 249 -8.49 -3.69 -4.84
N ARG A 250 -9.24 -4.05 -3.78
CA ARG A 250 -9.62 -5.45 -3.50
C ARG A 250 -10.42 -6.05 -4.65
N MET A 251 -11.33 -5.29 -5.24
CA MET A 251 -12.11 -5.73 -6.40
C MET A 251 -11.22 -5.97 -7.62
N ALA A 252 -10.31 -5.05 -7.93
CA ALA A 252 -9.41 -5.18 -9.08
C ALA A 252 -8.42 -6.35 -8.92
N ILE A 253 -7.75 -6.43 -7.77
CA ILE A 253 -6.76 -7.49 -7.53
C ILE A 253 -7.40 -8.88 -7.34
N GLY A 254 -8.68 -8.93 -6.98
CA GLY A 254 -9.42 -10.17 -6.77
C GLY A 254 -9.48 -11.06 -8.00
N GLU A 255 -9.42 -10.47 -9.20
CA GLU A 255 -9.36 -11.21 -10.46
C GLU A 255 -7.93 -11.40 -10.97
N ILE A 256 -7.06 -10.40 -10.76
CA ILE A 256 -5.68 -10.37 -11.25
C ILE A 256 -4.77 -11.36 -10.48
N VAL A 257 -4.83 -11.37 -9.14
CA VAL A 257 -3.92 -12.17 -8.31
C VAL A 257 -4.13 -13.68 -8.49
N PRO A 258 -5.38 -14.21 -8.52
CA PRO A 258 -5.59 -15.64 -8.80
C PRO A 258 -5.11 -16.03 -10.20
N ALA A 259 -5.23 -15.15 -11.20
CA ALA A 259 -4.71 -15.39 -12.54
C ALA A 259 -3.19 -15.61 -12.52
N PHE A 260 -2.44 -14.72 -11.84
CA PHE A 260 -0.99 -14.86 -11.67
C PHE A 260 -0.60 -16.08 -10.84
N LYS A 261 -1.32 -16.37 -9.75
CA LYS A 261 -1.08 -17.57 -8.95
C LYS A 261 -1.20 -18.84 -9.79
N GLY A 262 -2.23 -18.93 -10.64
CA GLY A 262 -2.40 -20.08 -11.54
C GLY A 262 -1.24 -20.26 -12.52
N ILE A 263 -0.67 -19.15 -13.02
CA ILE A 263 0.54 -19.19 -13.86
C ILE A 263 1.75 -19.66 -13.04
N ALA A 264 1.96 -19.06 -11.86
CA ALA A 264 3.06 -19.40 -10.96
C ALA A 264 3.04 -20.88 -10.56
N ASP A 265 1.87 -21.42 -10.19
CA ASP A 265 1.66 -22.83 -9.81
C ASP A 265 2.05 -23.80 -10.91
N ARG A 266 1.90 -23.42 -12.18
CA ARG A 266 2.27 -24.27 -13.33
C ARG A 266 3.72 -24.11 -13.75
N PHE A 267 4.24 -22.88 -13.71
CA PHE A 267 5.58 -22.55 -14.22
C PHE A 267 6.71 -22.89 -13.25
N VAL A 268 6.45 -22.80 -11.93
CA VAL A 268 7.46 -23.01 -10.87
C VAL A 268 7.19 -24.32 -10.11
N LYS A 269 6.78 -25.41 -10.79
CA LYS A 269 6.54 -26.72 -10.15
C LYS A 269 7.86 -27.33 -9.65
N GLY A 270 7.87 -27.84 -8.42
CA GLY A 270 8.92 -28.74 -7.89
C GLY A 270 10.03 -28.10 -7.03
N GLN A 271 9.91 -26.86 -6.58
CA GLN A 271 10.90 -26.22 -5.69
C GLN A 271 10.23 -25.75 -4.41
N SER A 272 10.86 -25.98 -3.23
CA SER A 272 10.39 -25.49 -1.93
C SER A 272 10.06 -24.01 -2.01
N ARG A 273 8.77 -23.68 -1.94
CA ARG A 273 8.28 -22.30 -2.11
C ARG A 273 8.18 -21.62 -0.77
N HIS A 274 8.63 -20.38 -0.72
CA HIS A 274 8.19 -19.43 0.30
C HIS A 274 7.05 -18.63 -0.33
N LEU A 275 5.82 -19.15 -0.20
CA LEU A 275 4.63 -18.51 -0.76
C LEU A 275 4.35 -17.25 0.07
N MET A 276 4.43 -16.09 -0.56
CA MET A 276 4.08 -14.84 0.12
C MET A 276 2.56 -14.70 0.20
N ARG A 277 2.04 -14.94 1.40
CA ARG A 277 0.79 -14.33 1.87
C ARG A 277 1.22 -13.13 2.72
N GLN A 278 0.40 -12.07 2.83
CA GLN A 278 0.62 -11.08 3.89
C GLN A 278 0.53 -11.82 5.23
N PRO A 279 1.65 -12.08 5.95
CA PRO A 279 1.59 -12.89 7.16
C PRO A 279 0.99 -12.12 8.34
N PHE A 280 1.08 -10.78 8.28
CA PHE A 280 1.00 -9.96 9.48
C PHE A 280 -0.43 -9.65 9.96
N PHE A 281 -1.43 -9.60 9.08
CA PHE A 281 -2.77 -9.14 9.48
C PHE A 281 -3.66 -10.20 10.13
N HIS A 282 -3.45 -11.48 9.86
CA HIS A 282 -4.25 -12.57 10.45
C HIS A 282 -3.55 -13.32 11.58
N LEU A 283 -2.21 -13.21 11.71
CA LEU A 283 -1.50 -13.95 12.75
C LEU A 283 -1.45 -13.24 14.11
N ARG A 284 -1.63 -11.90 14.21
CA ARG A 284 -1.82 -11.16 15.47
C ARG A 284 -2.15 -9.67 15.20
N GLN A 285 -3.42 -9.29 15.32
CA GLN A 285 -3.97 -7.95 15.04
C GLN A 285 -3.39 -6.79 15.88
N MET A 286 -2.64 -7.03 16.97
CA MET A 286 -2.10 -5.95 17.82
C MET A 286 -0.90 -5.20 17.20
N ARG A 287 -0.26 -5.75 16.15
CA ARG A 287 0.97 -5.18 15.58
C ARG A 287 0.79 -3.85 14.84
N SER A 288 -0.41 -3.47 14.42
CA SER A 288 -0.64 -2.21 13.71
C SER A 288 -0.81 -1.00 14.62
N LEU A 289 -1.08 -1.20 15.92
CA LEU A 289 -1.32 -0.12 16.88
C LEU A 289 -0.02 0.42 17.50
N SER A 290 1.01 -0.42 17.66
CA SER A 290 2.31 -0.02 18.24
C SER A 290 3.21 0.78 17.30
N VAL A 291 2.74 1.10 16.09
CA VAL A 291 3.41 2.07 15.20
C VAL A 291 2.86 3.48 15.44
N PHE A 292 1.75 3.61 16.18
CA PHE A 292 1.10 4.86 16.55
C PHE A 292 1.22 5.22 18.04
N MET A 293 1.94 4.40 18.83
CA MET A 293 2.35 4.67 20.21
C MET A 293 3.86 4.60 20.30
#